data_AF-A0A7S3PUU1-F1
#
_entry.id   AF-A0A7S3PUU1-F1
#
_cell.length_a   1.000
_cell.length_b   1.000
_cell.length_c   1.000
_cell.angle_alpha   90.00
_cell.angle_beta   90.00
_cell.angle_gamma   90.00
#
_symmetry.space_group_name_H-M   'P 1'
#
loop_
_entity.id
_entity.type
_entity.pdbx_description
1 polymer ?
#
loop_
_entity_poly.entity_id
_entity_poly.type
_entity_poly.pdbx_seq_one_letter_code
_entity_poly.pdbx_strand_id
1 'polypeptide(L)'
;EIQRQIKRSVEIQKNLSTISHQAVRKAKIQSFQQKEDEKKEIEETIRQLEADLAKADLKLQKKKCEHNEVQELGQMTEELSALESKASGNRLLAESILDQVRSIEGTANWKLLCVEETRISVEFVGSVSELSLCIDFIEIESGLVTCNAYDSPENMKRTLGKYKRNSKFSCSVLSFFSDKVRAFREDLKKLTLKSTSDISTTVRHIEWFLGRLDIIGKEISMLESRYSGKLQRNPDNVSSYQFELILTSKSKSKVVKALVEIGESYPFAALGIDLSGDIPIND
;
A
#
# COMPACT_ATOMS: atom_id res chain seq x y z
N GLU A 1 127.62 2.17 48.30
CA GLU A 1 126.37 2.94 48.48
C GLU A 1 125.66 3.34 47.18
N ILE A 2 126.26 4.15 46.32
CA ILE A 2 125.59 4.72 45.12
C ILE A 2 125.03 3.64 44.18
N GLN A 3 125.78 2.58 43.87
CA GLN A 3 125.30 1.48 43.01
C GLN A 3 124.12 0.69 43.59
N ARG A 4 124.01 0.56 44.93
CA ARG A 4 122.84 -0.08 45.57
C ARG A 4 121.59 0.81 45.46
N GLN A 5 121.76 2.13 45.56
CA GLN A 5 120.65 3.06 45.37
C GLN A 5 120.17 3.11 43.92
N ILE A 6 121.09 3.07 42.94
CA ILE A 6 120.73 2.97 41.51
C ILE A 6 119.95 1.68 41.24
N LYS A 7 120.41 0.53 41.77
CA LYS A 7 119.71 -0.75 41.58
C LYS A 7 118.31 -0.76 42.19
N ARG A 8 118.15 -0.20 43.41
CA ARG A 8 116.83 0.01 44.04
C ARG A 8 115.95 0.95 43.25
N SER A 9 116.51 2.04 42.71
CA SER A 9 115.77 3.00 41.90
C SER A 9 115.23 2.36 40.62
N VAL A 10 116.06 1.59 39.90
CA VAL A 10 115.66 0.83 38.70
C VAL A 10 114.58 -0.21 39.03
N GLU A 11 114.70 -0.90 40.16
CA GLU A 11 113.72 -1.90 40.61
C GLU A 11 112.38 -1.26 41.00
N ILE A 12 112.40 -0.10 41.67
CA ILE A 12 111.21 0.70 41.96
C ILE A 12 110.56 1.20 40.66
N GLN A 13 111.35 1.65 39.68
CA GLN A 13 110.86 2.13 38.39
C GLN A 13 110.19 0.99 37.60
N LYS A 14 110.77 -0.22 37.64
CA LYS A 14 110.20 -1.41 37.01
C LYS A 14 108.89 -1.83 37.68
N ASN A 15 108.83 -1.77 39.01
CA ASN A 15 107.60 -2.06 39.77
C ASN A 15 106.51 -1.02 39.50
N LEU A 16 106.84 0.27 39.47
CA LEU A 16 105.92 1.35 39.11
C LEU A 16 105.37 1.20 37.68
N SER A 17 106.23 0.86 36.72
CA SER A 17 105.82 0.54 35.35
C SER A 17 104.82 -0.63 35.31
N THR A 18 105.09 -1.69 36.08
CA THR A 18 104.23 -2.88 36.12
C THR A 18 102.88 -2.56 36.76
N ILE A 19 102.86 -1.78 37.85
CA ILE A 19 101.63 -1.33 38.53
C ILE A 19 100.84 -0.39 37.61
N SER A 20 101.50 0.53 36.91
CA SER A 20 100.87 1.44 35.95
C SER A 20 100.19 0.68 34.81
N HIS A 21 100.89 -0.30 34.22
CA HIS A 21 100.30 -1.16 33.19
C HIS A 21 99.10 -1.97 33.70
N GLN A 22 99.16 -2.50 34.92
CA GLN A 22 98.03 -3.21 35.54
C GLN A 22 96.83 -2.28 35.80
N ALA A 23 97.08 -1.06 36.28
CA ALA A 23 96.03 -0.06 36.52
C ALA A 23 95.33 0.34 35.21
N VAL A 24 96.08 0.61 34.14
CA VAL A 24 95.51 0.92 32.81
C VAL A 24 94.70 -0.25 32.26
N ARG A 25 95.19 -1.48 32.42
CA ARG A 25 94.47 -2.68 31.97
C ARG A 25 93.17 -2.88 32.73
N LYS A 26 93.17 -2.65 34.05
CA LYS A 26 91.97 -2.73 34.91
C LYS A 26 90.96 -1.63 34.57
N ALA A 27 91.41 -0.40 34.35
CA ALA A 27 90.56 0.71 33.91
C ALA A 27 89.93 0.46 32.52
N LYS A 28 90.68 -0.12 31.58
CA LYS A 28 90.14 -0.53 30.27
C LYS A 28 89.07 -1.61 30.39
N ILE A 29 89.27 -2.61 31.25
CA ILE A 29 88.29 -3.68 31.48
C ILE A 29 87.01 -3.10 32.09
N GLN A 30 87.14 -2.25 33.12
CA GLN A 30 85.98 -1.59 33.74
C GLN A 30 85.22 -0.70 32.76
N SER A 31 85.91 0.09 31.92
CA SER A 31 85.27 0.91 30.89
C SER A 31 84.58 0.07 29.83
N PHE A 32 85.14 -1.08 29.44
CA PHE A 32 84.51 -1.99 28.49
C PHE A 32 83.25 -2.64 29.10
N GLN A 33 83.31 -3.09 30.35
CA GLN A 33 82.16 -3.65 31.07
C GLN A 33 81.03 -2.63 31.21
N GLN A 34 81.36 -1.38 31.59
CA GLN A 34 80.37 -0.31 31.69
C GLN A 34 79.66 -0.04 30.36
N LYS A 35 80.40 -0.05 29.23
CA LYS A 35 79.80 0.09 27.90
C LYS A 35 78.96 -1.12 27.49
N GLU A 36 79.31 -2.33 27.91
CA GLU A 36 78.50 -3.52 27.67
C GLU A 36 77.18 -3.47 28.46
N ASP A 37 77.24 -3.01 29.70
CA ASP A 37 76.05 -2.86 30.55
C ASP A 37 75.12 -1.77 30.01
N GLU A 38 75.66 -0.60 29.63
CA GLU A 38 74.89 0.47 28.95
C GLU A 38 74.27 -0.02 27.64
N LYS A 39 75.01 -0.81 26.85
CA LYS A 39 74.48 -1.40 25.61
C LYS A 39 73.31 -2.34 25.89
N LYS A 40 73.41 -3.20 26.91
CA LYS A 40 72.32 -4.11 27.29
C LYS A 40 71.09 -3.35 27.76
N GLU A 41 71.26 -2.30 28.55
CA GLU A 41 70.15 -1.45 29.00
C GLU A 41 69.42 -0.78 27.83
N ILE A 42 70.17 -0.29 26.84
CA ILE A 42 69.60 0.27 25.61
C ILE A 42 68.87 -0.80 24.80
N GLU A 43 69.44 -2.00 24.63
CA GLU A 43 68.79 -3.11 23.92
C GLU A 43 67.48 -3.56 24.60
N GLU A 44 67.46 -3.61 25.93
CA GLU A 44 66.26 -3.91 26.72
C GLU A 44 65.19 -2.83 26.53
N THR A 45 65.61 -1.55 26.54
CA THR A 45 64.72 -0.41 26.31
C THR A 45 64.13 -0.43 24.90
N ILE A 46 64.94 -0.76 23.87
CA ILE A 46 64.48 -0.89 22.48
C ILE A 46 63.42 -2.00 22.40
N ARG A 47 63.67 -3.18 22.98
CA ARG A 47 62.67 -4.28 22.98
C ARG A 47 61.38 -3.88 23.68
N GLN A 48 61.47 -3.16 24.80
CA GLN A 48 60.30 -2.69 25.52
C GLN A 48 59.48 -1.71 24.66
N LEU A 49 60.15 -0.76 24.01
CA LEU A 49 59.51 0.21 23.11
C LEU A 49 58.90 -0.47 21.88
N GLU A 50 59.56 -1.47 21.30
CA GLU A 50 59.01 -2.26 20.18
C GLU A 50 57.74 -3.01 20.60
N ALA A 51 57.73 -3.62 21.78
CA ALA A 51 56.55 -4.29 22.32
C ALA A 51 55.39 -3.32 22.59
N ASP A 52 55.69 -2.14 23.15
CA ASP A 52 54.70 -1.11 23.41
C ASP A 52 54.14 -0.52 22.11
N LEU A 53 54.96 -0.35 21.08
CA LEU A 53 54.55 0.11 19.76
C LEU A 53 53.62 -0.91 19.08
N ALA A 54 53.98 -2.20 19.09
CA ALA A 54 53.13 -3.26 18.56
C ALA A 54 51.76 -3.31 19.28
N LYS A 55 51.74 -3.11 20.60
CA LYS A 55 50.51 -3.06 21.39
C LYS A 55 49.66 -1.82 21.08
N ALA A 56 50.31 -0.67 20.82
CA ALA A 56 49.63 0.55 20.42
C ALA A 56 49.01 0.42 19.03
N ASP A 57 49.72 -0.16 18.06
CA ASP A 57 49.22 -0.40 16.71
C ASP A 57 47.99 -1.32 16.70
N LEU A 58 48.02 -2.38 17.50
CA LEU A 58 46.90 -3.32 17.61
C LEU A 58 45.65 -2.65 18.21
N LYS A 59 45.84 -1.78 19.22
CA LYS A 59 44.75 -0.96 19.77
C LYS A 59 44.21 0.03 18.74
N LEU A 60 45.07 0.64 17.94
CA LEU A 60 44.68 1.60 16.91
C LEU A 60 43.88 0.93 15.79
N GLN A 61 44.29 -0.26 15.34
CA GLN A 61 43.51 -1.04 14.38
C GLN A 61 42.14 -1.42 14.93
N LYS A 62 42.06 -1.89 16.18
CA LYS A 62 40.78 -2.20 16.82
C LYS A 62 39.87 -0.97 16.86
N LYS A 63 40.41 0.19 17.24
CA LYS A 63 39.65 1.46 17.26
C LYS A 63 39.19 1.91 15.88
N LYS A 64 39.98 1.68 14.83
CA LYS A 64 39.55 1.95 13.44
C LYS A 64 38.39 1.05 13.01
N CYS A 65 38.42 -0.24 13.37
CA CYS A 65 37.33 -1.16 13.07
C CYS A 65 36.04 -0.75 13.80
N GLU A 66 36.13 -0.48 15.11
CA GLU A 66 35.01 0.02 15.91
C GLU A 66 34.44 1.34 15.34
N HIS A 67 35.30 2.24 14.87
CA HIS A 67 34.88 3.51 14.27
C HIS A 67 34.07 3.31 12.97
N ASN A 68 34.52 2.40 12.10
CA ASN A 68 33.81 2.09 10.85
C ASN A 68 32.43 1.46 11.14
N GLU A 69 32.35 0.55 12.10
CA GLU A 69 31.07 -0.06 12.51
C GLU A 69 30.09 0.98 13.04
N VAL A 70 30.57 1.93 13.87
CA VAL A 70 29.75 3.04 14.37
C VAL A 70 29.30 3.96 13.23
N GLN A 71 30.14 4.19 12.22
CA GLN A 71 29.79 5.01 11.07
C GLN A 71 28.71 4.34 10.20
N GLU A 72 28.83 3.04 9.92
CA GLU A 72 27.84 2.26 9.17
C GLU A 72 26.48 2.22 9.91
N LEU A 73 26.51 2.01 11.23
CA LEU A 73 25.30 2.10 12.05
C LEU A 73 24.68 3.50 11.98
N GLY A 74 25.48 4.55 12.04
CA GLY A 74 25.01 5.93 11.89
C GLY A 74 24.24 6.15 10.58
N GLN A 75 24.79 5.67 9.45
CA GLN A 75 24.15 5.77 8.13
C GLN A 75 22.83 4.99 8.08
N MET A 76 22.81 3.74 8.56
CA MET A 76 21.59 2.93 8.63
C MET A 76 20.50 3.59 9.48
N THR A 77 20.88 4.24 10.58
CA THR A 77 19.94 4.93 11.47
C THR A 77 19.36 6.19 10.81
N GLU A 78 20.17 6.95 10.07
CA GLU A 78 19.71 8.09 9.28
C GLU A 78 18.73 7.65 8.18
N GLU A 79 19.04 6.57 7.45
CA GLU A 79 18.15 6.00 6.42
C GLU A 79 16.80 5.54 7.01
N LEU A 80 16.82 4.85 8.15
CA LEU A 80 15.60 4.46 8.86
C LEU A 80 14.79 5.68 9.29
N SER A 81 15.44 6.72 9.83
CA SER A 81 14.74 7.94 10.25
C SER A 81 14.08 8.66 9.06
N ALA A 82 14.71 8.65 7.90
CA ALA A 82 14.17 9.22 6.67
C ALA A 82 12.97 8.43 6.16
N LEU A 83 13.03 7.10 6.21
CA LEU A 83 11.91 6.22 5.85
C LEU A 83 10.72 6.40 6.79
N GLU A 84 10.95 6.47 8.10
CA GLU A 84 9.91 6.72 9.10
C GLU A 84 9.26 8.10 8.90
N SER A 85 10.07 9.14 8.63
CA SER A 85 9.57 10.48 8.33
C SER A 85 8.69 10.49 7.07
N LYS A 86 9.11 9.80 6.00
CA LYS A 86 8.33 9.66 4.77
C LYS A 86 7.03 8.89 4.99
N ALA A 87 7.07 7.79 5.76
CA ALA A 87 5.89 7.00 6.10
C ALA A 87 4.88 7.83 6.91
N SER A 88 5.37 8.59 7.89
CA SER A 88 4.55 9.52 8.69
C SER A 88 3.91 10.61 7.83
N GLY A 89 4.66 11.22 6.90
CA GLY A 89 4.14 12.20 5.95
C GLY A 89 3.04 11.63 5.05
N ASN A 90 3.25 10.41 4.51
CA ASN A 90 2.24 9.72 3.71
C ASN A 90 0.98 9.39 4.51
N ARG A 91 1.13 9.00 5.78
CA ARG A 91 0.01 8.73 6.67
C ARG A 91 -0.83 9.98 6.92
N LEU A 92 -0.19 11.12 7.22
CA LEU A 92 -0.91 12.39 7.41
C LEU A 92 -1.64 12.83 6.14
N LEU A 93 -1.03 12.64 4.97
CA LEU A 93 -1.69 12.89 3.68
C LEU A 93 -2.91 11.98 3.51
N ALA A 94 -2.78 10.69 3.78
CA ALA A 94 -3.87 9.73 3.69
C ALA A 94 -5.02 10.08 4.66
N GLU A 95 -4.72 10.43 5.91
CA GLU A 95 -5.71 10.91 6.90
C GLU A 95 -6.43 12.17 6.40
N SER A 96 -5.68 13.15 5.87
CA SER A 96 -6.26 14.38 5.32
C SER A 96 -7.18 14.13 4.12
N ILE A 97 -6.80 13.24 3.20
CA ILE A 97 -7.64 12.84 2.06
C ILE A 97 -8.91 12.14 2.57
N LEU A 98 -8.77 11.28 3.58
CA LEU A 98 -9.89 10.53 4.14
C LEU A 98 -10.89 11.49 4.82
N ASP A 99 -10.42 12.52 5.51
CA ASP A 99 -11.27 13.58 6.06
C ASP A 99 -11.96 14.42 4.98
N GLN A 100 -11.28 14.71 3.87
CA GLN A 100 -11.91 15.35 2.70
C GLN A 100 -13.01 14.46 2.11
N VAL A 101 -12.75 13.15 1.95
CA VAL A 101 -13.74 12.18 1.45
C VAL A 101 -14.93 12.08 2.40
N ARG A 102 -14.70 12.04 3.72
CA ARG A 102 -15.77 12.08 4.74
C ARG A 102 -16.57 13.37 4.69
N SER A 103 -15.95 14.51 4.40
CA SER A 103 -16.65 15.79 4.31
C SER A 103 -17.64 15.89 3.14
N ILE A 104 -17.46 15.05 2.11
CA ILE A 104 -18.37 14.93 0.96
C ILE A 104 -19.25 13.67 1.04
N GLU A 105 -19.05 12.83 2.04
CA GLU A 105 -19.83 11.63 2.31
C GLU A 105 -21.30 12.03 2.59
N GLY A 106 -22.24 11.47 1.84
CA GLY A 106 -23.66 11.83 1.89
C GLY A 106 -24.13 12.88 0.87
N THR A 107 -23.22 13.46 0.06
CA THR A 107 -23.61 14.28 -1.12
C THR A 107 -23.79 13.43 -2.39
N ALA A 108 -23.11 12.28 -2.44
CA ALA A 108 -23.28 11.23 -3.45
C ALA A 108 -23.94 10.00 -2.82
N ASN A 109 -24.57 9.15 -3.64
CA ASN A 109 -25.13 7.86 -3.20
C ASN A 109 -24.04 6.84 -2.80
N TRP A 110 -22.79 7.26 -2.68
CA TRP A 110 -21.66 6.42 -2.32
C TRP A 110 -21.33 6.55 -0.83
N LYS A 111 -21.07 5.40 -0.21
CA LYS A 111 -20.61 5.29 1.16
C LYS A 111 -19.29 4.52 1.18
N LEU A 112 -18.32 5.05 1.91
CA LEU A 112 -17.04 4.37 2.08
C LEU A 112 -17.21 3.31 3.19
N LEU A 113 -16.90 2.05 2.89
CA LEU A 113 -17.01 0.96 3.85
C LEU A 113 -15.66 0.63 4.49
N CYS A 114 -14.61 0.55 3.67
CA CYS A 114 -13.28 0.20 4.12
C CYS A 114 -12.22 0.83 3.21
N VAL A 115 -11.10 1.23 3.82
CA VAL A 115 -9.86 1.59 3.11
C VAL A 115 -8.72 0.91 3.86
N GLU A 116 -8.11 -0.06 3.20
CA GLU A 116 -6.92 -0.80 3.61
C GLU A 116 -5.83 -0.58 2.55
N GLU A 117 -4.60 -1.02 2.84
CA GLU A 117 -3.45 -0.78 1.97
C GLU A 117 -3.63 -1.33 0.55
N THR A 118 -4.25 -2.50 0.41
CA THR A 118 -4.50 -3.17 -0.89
C THR A 118 -5.97 -3.28 -1.25
N ARG A 119 -6.87 -2.67 -0.46
CA ARG A 119 -8.31 -2.85 -0.63
C ARG A 119 -9.09 -1.57 -0.36
N ILE A 120 -10.01 -1.25 -1.26
CA ILE A 120 -11.00 -0.19 -1.08
C ILE A 120 -12.39 -0.81 -1.24
N SER A 121 -13.24 -0.62 -0.24
CA SER A 121 -14.62 -1.11 -0.25
C SER A 121 -15.58 0.07 -0.23
N VAL A 122 -16.51 0.10 -1.19
CA VAL A 122 -17.53 1.14 -1.32
C VAL A 122 -18.91 0.53 -1.49
N GLU A 123 -19.93 1.24 -1.02
CA GLU A 123 -21.33 0.90 -1.20
C GLU A 123 -22.03 2.01 -1.97
N PHE A 124 -22.69 1.66 -3.07
CA PHE A 124 -23.72 2.51 -3.65
C PHE A 124 -25.05 2.24 -2.96
N VAL A 125 -25.61 3.27 -2.34
CA VAL A 125 -26.89 3.27 -1.66
C VAL A 125 -27.97 3.75 -2.64
N GLY A 126 -28.70 2.81 -3.22
CA GLY A 126 -29.80 3.11 -4.14
C GLY A 126 -31.05 3.66 -3.45
N SER A 127 -31.99 4.17 -4.25
CA SER A 127 -33.31 4.61 -3.78
C SER A 127 -34.13 3.45 -3.18
N VAL A 128 -33.83 2.22 -3.59
CA VAL A 128 -34.31 0.95 -3.05
C VAL A 128 -33.15 -0.04 -2.94
N SER A 129 -33.36 -1.06 -2.10
CA SER A 129 -32.40 -2.14 -1.87
C SER A 129 -31.89 -2.78 -3.17
N GLU A 130 -32.78 -3.05 -4.11
CA GLU A 130 -32.49 -3.72 -5.37
C GLU A 130 -31.53 -2.92 -6.27
N LEU A 131 -31.33 -1.63 -5.99
CA LEU A 131 -30.37 -0.75 -6.65
C LEU A 131 -29.12 -0.46 -5.81
N SER A 132 -28.99 -1.07 -4.63
CA SER A 132 -27.81 -0.96 -3.80
C SER A 132 -26.78 -2.04 -4.15
N LEU A 133 -25.51 -1.67 -4.16
CA LEU A 133 -24.41 -2.54 -4.56
C LEU A 133 -23.15 -2.25 -3.75
N CYS A 134 -22.51 -3.28 -3.21
CA CYS A 134 -21.18 -3.18 -2.62
C CYS A 134 -20.12 -3.63 -3.60
N ILE A 135 -18.98 -2.95 -3.59
CA ILE A 135 -17.84 -3.24 -4.47
C ILE A 135 -16.57 -3.21 -3.64
N ASP A 136 -15.78 -4.26 -3.78
CA ASP A 136 -14.40 -4.32 -3.33
C ASP A 136 -13.47 -4.16 -4.52
N PHE A 137 -12.59 -3.17 -4.44
CA PHE A 137 -11.42 -3.02 -5.30
C PHE A 137 -10.23 -3.60 -4.55
N ILE A 138 -9.64 -4.69 -5.06
CA ILE A 138 -8.54 -5.40 -4.41
C ILE A 138 -7.33 -5.38 -5.35
N GLU A 139 -6.25 -4.75 -4.91
CA GLU A 139 -4.96 -4.78 -5.59
C GLU A 139 -4.33 -6.17 -5.41
N ILE A 140 -4.07 -6.85 -6.53
CA ILE A 140 -3.49 -8.20 -6.55
C ILE A 140 -1.98 -8.15 -6.84
N GLU A 141 -1.58 -7.27 -7.73
CA GLU A 141 -0.19 -7.00 -8.10
C GLU A 141 -0.04 -5.50 -8.31
N SER A 142 1.17 -4.95 -8.21
CA SER A 142 1.42 -3.50 -8.23
C SER A 142 0.69 -2.78 -9.38
N GLY A 143 -0.40 -2.08 -9.05
CA GLY A 143 -1.29 -1.38 -9.98
C GLY A 143 -2.45 -2.19 -10.57
N LEU A 144 -2.41 -3.53 -10.54
CA LEU A 144 -3.48 -4.40 -11.04
C LEU A 144 -4.56 -4.62 -9.98
N VAL A 145 -5.78 -4.21 -10.28
CA VAL A 145 -6.90 -4.23 -9.32
C VAL A 145 -8.04 -5.09 -9.85
N THR A 146 -8.56 -5.98 -9.00
CA THR A 146 -9.80 -6.72 -9.30
C THR A 146 -11.01 -6.06 -8.66
N CYS A 147 -12.14 -6.18 -9.35
CA CYS A 147 -13.42 -5.67 -8.89
C CYS A 147 -14.31 -6.84 -8.44
N ASN A 148 -14.69 -6.87 -7.16
CA ASN A 148 -15.60 -7.85 -6.61
C ASN A 148 -16.88 -7.17 -6.17
N ALA A 149 -17.94 -7.33 -6.96
CA ALA A 149 -19.24 -6.75 -6.66
C ALA A 149 -20.18 -7.76 -5.98
N TYR A 150 -20.90 -7.33 -4.94
CA TYR A 150 -21.81 -8.17 -4.15
C TYR A 150 -23.01 -7.40 -3.61
N ASP A 151 -24.01 -8.13 -3.11
CA ASP A 151 -25.21 -7.53 -2.51
C ASP A 151 -24.84 -6.71 -1.29
N SER A 152 -25.47 -5.54 -1.12
CA SER A 152 -25.39 -4.81 0.15
C SER A 152 -25.86 -5.72 1.30
N PRO A 153 -25.19 -5.69 2.47
CA PRO A 153 -25.63 -6.43 3.65
C PRO A 153 -27.09 -6.12 4.05
N GLU A 154 -27.60 -4.92 3.73
CA GLU A 154 -29.02 -4.60 3.91
C GLU A 154 -29.95 -5.42 2.98
N ASN A 155 -29.50 -5.73 1.77
CA ASN A 155 -30.23 -6.58 0.82
C ASN A 155 -30.30 -8.02 1.30
N MET A 156 -29.19 -8.55 1.84
CA MET A 156 -29.15 -9.90 2.43
C MET A 156 -30.12 -10.08 3.60
N LYS A 157 -30.29 -9.04 4.44
CA LYS A 157 -31.26 -9.07 5.56
C LYS A 157 -32.72 -9.00 5.10
N ARG A 158 -33.00 -8.40 3.93
CA ARG A 158 -34.37 -8.26 3.38
C ARG A 158 -34.79 -9.42 2.48
N THR A 159 -33.89 -10.07 1.75
CA THR A 159 -34.23 -11.31 1.00
C THR A 159 -34.70 -12.44 1.92
N LEU A 160 -34.24 -12.47 3.16
CA LEU A 160 -34.71 -13.40 4.19
C LEU A 160 -35.96 -12.93 4.94
N GLY A 161 -36.34 -11.64 4.82
CA GLY A 161 -37.45 -11.04 5.54
C GLY A 161 -38.42 -10.32 4.60
N LYS A 162 -39.51 -11.00 4.23
CA LYS A 162 -40.74 -10.50 3.55
C LYS A 162 -40.65 -9.04 3.08
N TYR A 163 -40.52 -8.83 1.77
CA TYR A 163 -40.64 -7.54 1.07
C TYR A 163 -41.42 -6.52 1.89
N LYS A 164 -40.73 -5.53 2.49
CA LYS A 164 -41.41 -4.41 3.16
C LYS A 164 -42.34 -3.76 2.13
N ARG A 165 -43.64 -3.83 2.37
CA ARG A 165 -44.74 -3.30 1.52
C ARG A 165 -44.71 -1.78 1.27
N ASN A 166 -43.64 -1.08 1.63
CA ASN A 166 -43.51 0.39 1.53
C ASN A 166 -42.59 0.84 0.37
N SER A 167 -42.34 -0.03 -0.61
CA SER A 167 -41.69 0.37 -1.86
C SER A 167 -42.62 1.26 -2.68
N LYS A 168 -42.10 2.39 -3.17
CA LYS A 168 -42.81 3.24 -4.16
C LYS A 168 -42.97 2.55 -5.53
N PHE A 169 -42.25 1.45 -5.75
CA PHE A 169 -42.23 0.67 -6.99
C PHE A 169 -43.03 -0.64 -6.84
N SER A 170 -43.66 -1.06 -7.94
CA SER A 170 -44.35 -2.34 -8.06
C SER A 170 -43.39 -3.53 -8.03
N CYS A 171 -43.91 -4.73 -7.74
CA CYS A 171 -43.10 -5.95 -7.72
C CYS A 171 -42.43 -6.26 -9.07
N SER A 172 -43.08 -5.90 -10.19
CA SER A 172 -42.53 -6.05 -11.54
C SER A 172 -41.29 -5.18 -11.73
N VAL A 173 -41.34 -3.92 -11.29
CA VAL A 173 -40.20 -2.98 -11.35
C VAL A 173 -39.07 -3.40 -10.41
N LEU A 174 -39.38 -3.85 -9.18
CA LEU A 174 -38.35 -4.38 -8.28
C LEU A 174 -37.65 -5.61 -8.85
N SER A 175 -38.40 -6.50 -9.51
CA SER A 175 -37.83 -7.66 -10.20
C SER A 175 -36.92 -7.24 -11.36
N PHE A 176 -37.31 -6.22 -12.12
CA PHE A 176 -36.48 -5.62 -13.17
C PHE A 176 -35.15 -5.09 -12.63
N PHE A 177 -35.17 -4.34 -11.52
CA PHE A 177 -33.95 -3.88 -10.87
C PHE A 177 -33.06 -5.04 -10.45
N SER A 178 -33.62 -6.02 -9.74
CA SER A 178 -32.88 -7.18 -9.24
C SER A 178 -32.19 -7.94 -10.37
N ASP A 179 -32.86 -8.14 -11.50
CA ASP A 179 -32.30 -8.82 -12.66
C ASP A 179 -31.15 -8.04 -13.30
N LYS A 180 -31.37 -6.76 -13.58
CA LYS A 180 -30.38 -5.92 -14.24
C LYS A 180 -29.15 -5.69 -13.38
N VAL A 181 -29.34 -5.46 -12.07
CA VAL A 181 -28.22 -5.30 -11.12
C VAL A 181 -27.47 -6.61 -10.92
N ARG A 182 -28.17 -7.75 -10.87
CA ARG A 182 -27.53 -9.07 -10.82
C ARG A 182 -26.67 -9.34 -12.05
N ALA A 183 -27.19 -9.09 -13.26
CA ALA A 183 -26.41 -9.27 -14.49
C ALA A 183 -25.15 -8.38 -14.48
N PHE A 184 -25.33 -7.08 -14.17
CA PHE A 184 -24.24 -6.11 -14.12
C PHE A 184 -23.18 -6.47 -13.07
N ARG A 185 -23.59 -7.00 -11.92
CA ARG A 185 -22.67 -7.49 -10.89
C ARG A 185 -21.79 -8.62 -11.40
N GLU A 186 -22.36 -9.57 -12.12
CA GLU A 186 -21.58 -10.68 -12.69
C GLU A 186 -20.58 -10.20 -13.75
N ASP A 187 -20.88 -9.11 -14.44
CA ASP A 187 -19.92 -8.47 -15.35
C ASP A 187 -18.81 -7.75 -14.57
N LEU A 188 -19.15 -7.03 -13.50
CA LEU A 188 -18.17 -6.37 -12.64
C LEU A 188 -17.20 -7.37 -11.99
N LYS A 189 -17.67 -8.55 -11.57
CA LYS A 189 -16.79 -9.60 -11.01
C LYS A 189 -15.73 -10.11 -11.98
N LYS A 190 -15.95 -9.95 -13.29
CA LYS A 190 -14.99 -10.34 -14.33
C LYS A 190 -14.03 -9.20 -14.69
N LEU A 191 -14.24 -8.01 -14.12
CA LEU A 191 -13.47 -6.82 -14.44
C LEU A 191 -12.15 -6.81 -13.68
N THR A 192 -11.06 -6.69 -14.43
CA THR A 192 -9.73 -6.40 -13.91
C THR A 192 -9.27 -5.05 -14.47
N LEU A 193 -8.92 -4.14 -13.58
CA LEU A 193 -8.41 -2.81 -13.88
C LEU A 193 -6.89 -2.87 -13.98
N LYS A 194 -6.34 -2.17 -14.98
CA LYS A 194 -4.89 -2.15 -15.23
C LYS A 194 -4.14 -1.21 -14.30
N SER A 195 -4.85 -0.28 -13.67
CA SER A 195 -4.31 0.73 -12.77
C SER A 195 -5.32 1.09 -11.69
N THR A 196 -4.84 1.47 -10.51
CA THR A 196 -5.66 2.06 -9.42
C THR A 196 -6.35 3.37 -9.85
N SER A 197 -5.81 4.07 -10.85
CA SER A 197 -6.45 5.27 -11.44
C SER A 197 -7.82 4.98 -12.07
N ASP A 198 -8.02 3.75 -12.57
CA ASP A 198 -9.22 3.34 -13.29
C ASP A 198 -10.43 3.10 -12.35
N ILE A 199 -10.18 3.03 -11.04
CA ILE A 199 -11.22 2.87 -10.02
C ILE A 199 -12.25 4.01 -10.14
N SER A 200 -11.78 5.25 -10.30
CA SER A 200 -12.65 6.43 -10.39
C SER A 200 -13.63 6.36 -11.59
N THR A 201 -13.12 5.95 -12.75
CA THR A 201 -13.93 5.76 -13.97
C THR A 201 -14.93 4.62 -13.79
N THR A 202 -14.51 3.54 -13.14
CA THR A 202 -15.35 2.37 -12.86
C THR A 202 -16.50 2.74 -11.91
N VAL A 203 -16.20 3.44 -10.81
CA VAL A 203 -17.21 3.94 -9.86
C VAL A 203 -18.23 4.82 -10.58
N ARG A 204 -17.78 5.75 -11.43
CA ARG A 204 -18.68 6.60 -12.22
C ARG A 204 -19.58 5.80 -13.17
N HIS A 205 -19.02 4.79 -13.83
CA HIS A 205 -19.80 3.92 -14.72
C HIS A 205 -20.90 3.17 -13.96
N ILE A 206 -20.60 2.70 -12.76
CA ILE A 206 -21.56 2.02 -11.90
C ILE A 206 -22.67 2.97 -11.45
N GLU A 207 -22.30 4.18 -11.03
CA GLU A 207 -23.28 5.20 -10.66
C GLU A 207 -24.21 5.56 -11.82
N TRP A 208 -23.67 5.72 -13.03
CA TRP A 208 -24.49 5.96 -14.21
C TRP A 208 -25.43 4.80 -14.51
N PHE A 209 -24.94 3.56 -14.43
CA PHE A 209 -25.78 2.39 -14.66
C PHE A 209 -26.93 2.31 -13.65
N LEU A 210 -26.64 2.43 -12.35
CA LEU A 210 -27.65 2.33 -11.29
C LEU A 210 -28.61 3.53 -11.29
N GLY A 211 -28.10 4.74 -11.47
CA GLY A 211 -28.92 5.95 -11.59
C GLY A 211 -29.86 5.90 -12.79
N ARG A 212 -29.40 5.33 -13.92
CA ARG A 212 -30.24 5.10 -15.09
C ARG A 212 -31.37 4.12 -14.80
N LEU A 213 -31.09 3.00 -14.11
CA LEU A 213 -32.13 2.06 -13.72
C LEU A 213 -33.18 2.73 -12.82
N ASP A 214 -32.78 3.55 -11.85
CA ASP A 214 -33.71 4.28 -10.98
C ASP A 214 -34.65 5.20 -11.78
N ILE A 215 -34.12 5.93 -12.77
CA ILE A 215 -34.91 6.79 -13.66
C ILE A 215 -35.92 5.95 -14.46
N ILE A 216 -35.46 4.84 -15.06
CA ILE A 216 -36.30 3.93 -15.85
C ILE A 216 -37.44 3.38 -14.99
N GLY A 217 -37.15 2.92 -13.77
CA GLY A 217 -38.19 2.40 -12.89
C GLY A 217 -39.20 3.46 -12.46
N LYS A 218 -38.77 4.71 -12.24
CA LYS A 218 -39.68 5.84 -11.95
C LYS A 218 -40.60 6.12 -13.13
N GLU A 219 -40.07 6.06 -14.34
CA GLU A 219 -40.85 6.21 -15.56
C GLU A 219 -41.86 5.07 -15.72
N ILE A 220 -41.43 3.82 -15.57
CA ILE A 220 -42.32 2.65 -15.65
C ILE A 220 -43.44 2.75 -14.61
N SER A 221 -43.12 3.05 -13.35
CA SER A 221 -44.16 3.19 -12.31
C SER A 221 -45.15 4.33 -12.60
N MET A 222 -44.69 5.43 -13.21
CA MET A 222 -45.59 6.48 -13.69
C MET A 222 -46.53 5.96 -14.80
N LEU A 223 -46.00 5.18 -15.74
CA LEU A 223 -46.78 4.59 -16.82
C LEU A 223 -47.77 3.52 -16.33
N GLU A 224 -47.36 2.65 -15.40
CA GLU A 224 -48.24 1.66 -14.74
C GLU A 224 -49.44 2.38 -14.08
N SER A 225 -49.18 3.50 -13.39
CA SER A 225 -50.24 4.29 -12.74
C SER A 225 -51.17 5.01 -13.71
N ARG A 226 -50.68 5.49 -14.85
CA ARG A 226 -51.47 6.34 -15.78
C ARG A 226 -52.22 5.55 -16.84
N TYR A 227 -51.66 4.44 -17.30
CA TYR A 227 -52.13 3.72 -18.48
C TYR A 227 -52.46 2.26 -18.18
N SER A 228 -52.61 1.90 -16.90
CA SER A 228 -52.79 0.51 -16.44
C SER A 228 -51.76 -0.43 -17.06
N GLY A 229 -50.56 0.09 -17.31
CA GLY A 229 -49.51 -0.65 -17.97
C GLY A 229 -48.93 -1.72 -17.05
N LYS A 230 -48.26 -2.69 -17.64
CA LYS A 230 -47.62 -3.78 -16.90
C LYS A 230 -46.24 -4.06 -17.46
N LEU A 231 -45.25 -3.98 -16.58
CA LEU A 231 -43.92 -4.45 -16.90
C LEU A 231 -43.86 -5.98 -16.80
N GLN A 232 -43.37 -6.62 -17.85
CA GLN A 232 -43.20 -8.07 -17.91
C GLN A 232 -41.87 -8.43 -18.56
N ARG A 233 -41.28 -9.56 -18.14
CA ARG A 233 -40.14 -10.12 -18.87
C ARG A 233 -40.63 -10.52 -20.27
N ASN A 234 -39.79 -10.29 -21.27
CA ASN A 234 -40.09 -10.74 -22.62
C ASN A 234 -40.02 -12.29 -22.65
N PRO A 235 -41.09 -12.98 -23.09
CA PRO A 235 -41.08 -14.44 -23.19
C PRO A 235 -40.03 -14.98 -24.18
N ASP A 236 -39.73 -14.21 -25.23
CA ASP A 236 -38.79 -14.62 -26.29
C ASP A 236 -37.33 -14.32 -25.95
N ASN A 237 -37.10 -13.40 -25.00
CA ASN A 237 -35.78 -13.03 -24.53
C ASN A 237 -35.80 -12.70 -23.03
N VAL A 238 -35.40 -13.68 -22.22
CA VAL A 238 -35.40 -13.64 -20.75
C VAL A 238 -34.58 -12.47 -20.17
N SER A 239 -33.59 -11.97 -20.93
CA SER A 239 -32.74 -10.84 -20.53
C SER A 239 -33.35 -9.47 -20.80
N SER A 240 -34.47 -9.43 -21.54
CA SER A 240 -35.16 -8.21 -21.94
C SER A 240 -36.50 -8.08 -21.24
N TYR A 241 -36.96 -6.84 -21.14
CA TYR A 241 -38.22 -6.47 -20.53
C TYR A 241 -39.07 -5.75 -21.56
N GLN A 242 -40.36 -6.04 -21.54
CA GLN A 242 -41.34 -5.33 -22.32
C GLN A 242 -42.37 -4.69 -21.40
N PHE A 243 -42.76 -3.47 -21.74
CA PHE A 243 -43.78 -2.73 -21.05
C PHE A 243 -45.06 -2.75 -21.90
N GLU A 244 -46.10 -3.35 -21.36
CA GLU A 244 -47.41 -3.37 -21.98
C GLU A 244 -48.21 -2.14 -21.56
N LEU A 245 -48.70 -1.38 -22.51
CA LEU A 245 -49.55 -0.20 -22.34
C LEU A 245 -50.93 -0.48 -22.90
N ILE A 246 -51.97 -0.15 -22.13
CA ILE A 246 -53.36 -0.20 -22.61
C ILE A 246 -53.82 1.25 -22.79
N LEU A 247 -53.90 1.69 -24.04
CA LEU A 247 -54.30 3.03 -24.41
C LEU A 247 -55.78 3.03 -24.79
N THR A 248 -56.60 3.57 -23.89
CA THR A 248 -58.05 3.69 -24.12
C THR A 248 -58.38 5.10 -24.60
N SER A 249 -59.12 5.19 -25.70
CA SER A 249 -59.66 6.47 -26.20
C SER A 249 -60.54 7.16 -25.14
N LYS A 250 -60.67 8.50 -25.22
CA LYS A 250 -61.51 9.27 -24.27
C LYS A 250 -62.98 8.82 -24.26
N SER A 251 -63.50 8.41 -25.42
CA SER A 251 -64.84 7.84 -25.59
C SER A 251 -64.95 6.38 -25.13
N LYS A 252 -63.83 5.76 -24.72
CA LYS A 252 -63.68 4.34 -24.46
C LYS A 252 -64.03 3.42 -25.62
N SER A 253 -64.32 3.94 -26.82
CA SER A 253 -64.75 3.14 -27.97
C SER A 253 -63.61 2.38 -28.67
N LYS A 254 -62.36 2.71 -28.37
CA LYS A 254 -61.15 2.08 -28.89
C LYS A 254 -60.15 1.81 -27.79
N VAL A 255 -59.55 0.62 -27.84
CA VAL A 255 -58.45 0.19 -27.00
C VAL A 255 -57.30 -0.24 -27.89
N VAL A 256 -56.13 0.35 -27.68
CA VAL A 256 -54.87 -0.02 -28.36
C VAL A 256 -53.94 -0.60 -27.32
N LYS A 257 -53.37 -1.77 -27.63
CA LYS A 257 -52.31 -2.37 -26.84
C LYS A 257 -50.97 -2.03 -27.48
N ALA A 258 -50.09 -1.38 -26.74
CA ALA A 258 -48.72 -1.13 -27.17
C ALA A 258 -47.75 -1.96 -26.32
N LEU A 259 -46.80 -2.62 -26.97
CA LEU A 259 -45.69 -3.31 -26.32
C LEU A 259 -44.42 -2.51 -26.60
N VAL A 260 -43.74 -2.08 -25.55
CA VAL A 260 -42.53 -1.28 -25.63
C VAL A 260 -41.36 -2.07 -25.07
N GLU A 261 -40.38 -2.38 -25.91
CA GLU A 261 -39.18 -3.10 -25.49
C GLU A 261 -38.18 -2.14 -24.82
N ILE A 262 -37.77 -2.49 -23.60
CA ILE A 262 -36.77 -1.73 -22.83
C ILE A 262 -35.41 -2.42 -23.00
N GLY A 263 -34.67 -1.98 -24.01
CA GLY A 263 -33.32 -2.44 -24.31
C GLY A 263 -32.24 -1.90 -23.36
N GLU A 264 -31.04 -2.48 -23.43
CA GLU A 264 -29.91 -2.10 -22.56
C GLU A 264 -29.38 -0.69 -22.80
N SER A 265 -29.64 -0.10 -23.96
CA SER A 265 -29.22 1.24 -24.33
C SER A 265 -30.26 2.32 -23.97
N TYR A 266 -31.45 1.96 -23.51
CA TYR A 266 -32.47 2.93 -23.07
C TYR A 266 -31.93 3.78 -21.90
N PRO A 267 -32.18 5.11 -21.85
CA PRO A 267 -32.99 5.94 -22.76
C PRO A 267 -32.24 6.55 -23.95
N PHE A 268 -31.02 6.11 -24.24
CA PHE A 268 -30.16 6.69 -25.27
C PHE A 268 -30.32 6.06 -26.66
N ALA A 269 -31.21 5.08 -26.81
CA ALA A 269 -31.53 4.43 -28.06
C ALA A 269 -33.03 4.44 -28.31
N ALA A 270 -33.41 4.29 -29.58
CA ALA A 270 -34.81 4.18 -29.98
C ALA A 270 -35.48 2.97 -29.30
N LEU A 271 -36.73 3.16 -28.89
CA LEU A 271 -37.56 2.10 -28.34
C LEU A 271 -38.15 1.25 -29.46
N GLY A 272 -38.09 -0.08 -29.30
CA GLY A 272 -38.91 -0.99 -30.09
C GLY A 272 -40.35 -0.88 -29.61
N ILE A 273 -41.26 -0.45 -30.49
CA ILE A 273 -42.69 -0.30 -30.17
C ILE A 273 -43.47 -1.16 -31.15
N ASP A 274 -44.21 -2.13 -30.61
CA ASP A 274 -45.19 -2.91 -31.35
C ASP A 274 -46.61 -2.48 -30.94
N LEU A 275 -47.45 -2.20 -31.92
CA LEU A 275 -48.81 -1.72 -31.71
C LEU A 275 -49.78 -2.79 -32.22
N SER A 276 -50.59 -3.32 -31.30
CA SER A 276 -51.68 -4.24 -31.63
C SER A 276 -53.01 -3.61 -31.19
N GLY A 277 -53.93 -3.41 -32.14
CA GLY A 277 -55.31 -3.05 -31.79
C GLY A 277 -56.18 -2.50 -32.91
N ASP A 278 -57.22 -3.28 -33.23
CA ASP A 278 -58.63 -2.84 -33.17
C ASP A 278 -59.36 -3.93 -32.36
N ILE A 279 -59.39 -3.81 -31.02
CA ILE A 279 -60.22 -4.69 -30.19
C ILE A 279 -61.53 -3.93 -29.92
N PRO A 280 -62.63 -4.25 -30.61
CA PRO A 280 -63.93 -3.65 -30.29
C PRO A 280 -64.31 -4.02 -28.86
N ILE A 281 -64.75 -3.03 -28.08
CA ILE A 281 -65.42 -3.31 -26.81
C ILE A 281 -66.79 -3.85 -27.18
N ASN A 282 -66.98 -5.17 -27.09
CA ASN A 282 -68.33 -5.73 -27.06
C ASN A 282 -68.93 -5.40 -25.70
N ASP A 283 -70.05 -4.69 -25.72
CA ASP A 283 -70.90 -4.38 -24.56
C ASP A 283 -71.27 -5.64 -23.75
#